data_AF-A0A1S0TFX2-F1
#
_entry.id   AF-A0A1S0TFX2-F1
#
_cell.length_a   1.000
_cell.length_b   1.000
_cell.length_c   1.000
_cell.angle_alpha   90.00
_cell.angle_beta   90.00
_cell.angle_gamma   90.00
#
_symmetry.space_group_name_H-M   'P 1'
#
loop_
_entity.id
_entity.type
_entity.pdbx_description
1 polymer ?
#
loop_
_entity_poly.entity_id
_entity_poly.type
_entity_poly.pdbx_seq_one_letter_code
_entity_poly.pdbx_strand_id
1 'polypeptide(L)'
;SSATSLESSGSEKASIFVNPSVVLHDQLSCAASFALVDLIASVLRLDFCQNNDHLNDIEFCTQALEKVLKCTALPERTNATVRHHLMGEGSTDDIATFVTLIKKDPIIEQKGALVILACLLSIFIEYGSCILCSTEVASAV
;
A
#
# COMPACT_ATOMS: atom_id res chain seq x y z
N SER A 1 -24.89 34.21 -37.80
CA SER A 1 -25.37 34.64 -36.48
C SER A 1 -25.88 33.41 -35.74
N SER A 2 -25.03 32.77 -34.94
CA SER A 2 -24.99 32.88 -33.45
C SER A 2 -26.27 32.30 -32.81
N ALA A 3 -26.27 31.32 -31.90
CA ALA A 3 -25.31 31.06 -30.84
C ALA A 3 -25.40 29.61 -30.25
N THR A 4 -24.24 29.06 -29.87
CA THR A 4 -23.89 28.33 -28.62
C THR A 4 -24.88 27.32 -28.02
N SER A 5 -24.58 26.01 -28.01
CA SER A 5 -23.74 25.27 -27.04
C SER A 5 -24.29 25.26 -25.61
N LEU A 6 -24.66 24.05 -25.16
CA LEU A 6 -24.56 23.57 -23.79
C LEU A 6 -24.31 22.06 -23.87
N GLU A 7 -23.06 21.71 -24.19
CA GLU A 7 -22.51 20.40 -23.84
C GLU A 7 -22.62 20.26 -22.32
N SER A 8 -23.58 19.44 -21.89
CA SER A 8 -23.61 18.88 -20.54
C SER A 8 -22.42 17.94 -20.44
N SER A 9 -21.26 18.48 -20.08
CA SER A 9 -20.11 17.69 -19.66
C SER A 9 -20.54 16.83 -18.47
N GLY A 10 -20.79 15.55 -18.77
CA GLY A 10 -20.93 14.52 -17.76
C GLY A 10 -19.66 14.53 -16.93
N SER A 11 -19.71 15.20 -15.78
CA SER A 11 -18.76 14.98 -14.71
C SER A 11 -18.98 13.55 -14.24
N GLU A 12 -18.34 12.61 -14.92
CA GLU A 12 -18.04 11.30 -14.36
C GLU A 12 -17.24 11.59 -13.09
N LYS A 13 -17.94 11.65 -11.96
CA LYS A 13 -17.30 11.59 -10.65
C LYS A 13 -16.53 10.28 -10.64
N ALA A 14 -15.24 10.34 -10.96
CA ALA A 14 -14.32 9.22 -10.82
C ALA A 14 -14.52 8.69 -9.40
N SER A 15 -15.10 7.50 -9.28
CA SER A 15 -15.34 6.89 -7.99
C SER A 15 -13.99 6.68 -7.32
N ILE A 16 -13.70 7.48 -6.30
CA ILE A 16 -12.43 7.43 -5.56
C ILE A 16 -12.26 6.05 -4.89
N PHE A 17 -13.39 5.38 -4.60
CA PHE A 17 -13.40 4.00 -4.14
C PHE A 17 -13.23 3.04 -5.32
N VAL A 18 -11.98 2.64 -5.54
CA VAL A 18 -11.62 1.58 -6.47
C VAL A 18 -11.22 0.36 -5.64
N ASN A 19 -11.66 -0.83 -6.05
CA ASN A 19 -11.26 -2.08 -5.40
C ASN A 19 -9.72 -2.18 -5.38
N PRO A 20 -9.07 -2.30 -4.21
CA PRO A 20 -7.61 -2.30 -4.10
C PRO A 20 -6.96 -3.40 -4.92
N SER A 21 -7.54 -4.60 -4.97
CA SER A 21 -6.99 -5.70 -5.76
C SER A 21 -6.99 -5.36 -7.26
N VAL A 22 -8.03 -4.70 -7.76
CA VAL A 22 -8.08 -4.29 -9.18
C VAL A 22 -6.99 -3.28 -9.52
N VAL A 23 -6.68 -2.35 -8.62
CA VAL A 23 -5.60 -1.37 -8.87
C VAL A 23 -4.23 -2.01 -8.69
N LEU A 24 -4.03 -2.72 -7.59
CA LEU A 24 -2.72 -3.17 -7.14
C LEU A 24 -2.23 -4.45 -7.84
N HIS A 25 -3.15 -5.32 -8.25
CA HIS A 25 -2.83 -6.55 -8.98
C HIS A 25 -3.09 -6.42 -10.48
N ASP A 26 -4.24 -5.90 -10.91
CA ASP A 26 -4.60 -5.94 -12.35
C ASP A 26 -4.04 -4.75 -13.15
N GLN A 27 -3.85 -3.59 -12.52
CA GLN A 27 -3.51 -2.34 -13.23
C GLN A 27 -2.04 -1.93 -13.06
N LEU A 28 -1.48 -2.05 -11.85
CA LEU A 28 -0.05 -1.80 -11.65
C LEU A 28 0.78 -2.84 -12.40
N SER A 29 1.88 -2.39 -13.02
CA SER A 29 2.86 -3.32 -13.54
C SER A 29 3.50 -4.14 -12.42
N CYS A 30 3.93 -5.37 -12.71
CA CYS A 30 4.60 -6.21 -11.72
C CYS A 30 5.80 -5.53 -11.06
N ALA A 31 6.54 -4.70 -11.82
CA ALA A 31 7.67 -3.94 -11.30
C ALA A 31 7.22 -2.86 -10.30
N ALA A 32 6.16 -2.12 -10.63
CA ALA A 32 5.60 -1.10 -9.73
C ALA A 32 4.92 -1.72 -8.50
N SER A 33 4.20 -2.85 -8.66
CA SER A 33 3.64 -3.60 -7.54
C SER A 33 4.74 -4.12 -6.63
N PHE A 34 5.82 -4.68 -7.18
CA PHE A 34 6.97 -5.08 -6.37
C PHE A 34 7.58 -3.88 -5.63
N ALA A 35 7.92 -2.80 -6.34
CA ALA A 35 8.50 -1.61 -5.72
C ALA A 35 7.60 -0.98 -4.66
N LEU A 36 6.28 -1.05 -4.82
CA LEU A 36 5.32 -0.58 -3.82
C LEU A 36 5.37 -1.42 -2.55
N VAL A 37 5.31 -2.74 -2.67
CA VAL A 37 5.35 -3.62 -1.50
C VAL A 37 6.73 -3.56 -0.82
N ASP A 38 7.80 -3.46 -1.59
CA ASP A 38 9.17 -3.33 -1.07
C ASP A 38 9.38 -1.98 -0.36
N LEU A 39 8.81 -0.89 -0.90
CA LEU A 39 8.77 0.41 -0.22
C LEU A 39 8.01 0.34 1.11
N ILE A 40 6.87 -0.35 1.14
CA ILE A 40 6.09 -0.56 2.38
C ILE A 40 6.91 -1.35 3.40
N ALA A 41 7.63 -2.40 2.97
CA ALA A 41 8.51 -3.16 3.85
C ALA A 41 9.65 -2.29 4.40
N SER A 42 10.28 -1.44 3.59
CA SER A 42 11.29 -0.49 4.06
C SER A 42 10.70 0.48 5.10
N VAL A 43 9.54 1.08 4.83
CA VAL A 43 8.89 2.02 5.76
C VAL A 43 8.52 1.33 7.08
N LEU A 44 7.87 0.17 7.02
CA LEU A 44 7.50 -0.59 8.21
C LEU A 44 8.75 -0.95 9.05
N ARG A 45 9.81 -1.40 8.38
CA ARG A 45 11.04 -1.78 9.07
C ARG A 45 11.74 -0.57 9.69
N LEU A 46 11.91 0.53 8.95
CA LEU A 46 12.63 1.72 9.41
C LEU A 46 11.89 2.45 10.54
N ASP A 47 10.56 2.56 10.44
CA ASP A 47 9.75 3.33 11.39
C ASP A 47 9.33 2.52 12.62
N PHE A 48 9.17 1.20 12.49
CA PHE A 48 8.59 0.36 13.56
C PHE A 48 9.47 -0.82 13.99
N CYS A 49 10.17 -1.53 13.10
CA CYS A 49 10.96 -2.71 13.50
C CYS A 49 12.37 -2.38 14.00
N GLN A 50 13.09 -1.46 13.36
CA GLN A 50 14.54 -1.31 13.53
C GLN A 50 14.93 -0.73 14.91
N ASN A 51 14.02 -0.02 15.57
CA ASN A 51 14.27 0.68 16.82
C ASN A 51 13.42 0.18 18.00
N ASN A 52 12.57 -0.84 17.81
CA ASN A 52 11.66 -1.31 18.85
C ASN A 52 11.83 -2.82 19.11
N ASP A 53 12.13 -3.16 20.37
CA ASP A 53 12.12 -4.55 20.87
C ASP A 53 10.70 -5.04 21.23
N HIS A 54 9.68 -4.24 20.94
CA HIS A 54 8.30 -4.58 21.26
C HIS A 54 7.77 -5.60 20.25
N LEU A 55 7.50 -6.83 20.73
CA LEU A 55 6.90 -7.91 19.94
C LEU A 55 5.62 -7.47 19.19
N ASN A 56 4.86 -6.54 19.78
CA ASN A 56 3.65 -5.97 19.17
C ASN A 56 3.93 -5.20 17.87
N ASP A 57 5.10 -4.56 17.74
CA ASP A 57 5.45 -3.76 16.56
C ASP A 57 5.85 -4.67 15.39
N ILE A 58 6.56 -5.76 15.68
CA ILE A 58 6.92 -6.78 14.68
C ILE A 58 5.66 -7.51 14.18
N GLU A 59 4.75 -7.87 15.09
CA GLU A 59 3.47 -8.48 14.71
C GLU A 59 2.63 -7.52 13.87
N PHE A 60 2.53 -6.24 14.28
CA PHE A 60 1.85 -5.21 13.50
C PHE A 60 2.42 -5.10 12.08
N CYS A 61 3.74 -4.99 11.95
CA CYS A 61 4.40 -4.87 10.64
C CYS A 61 4.16 -6.09 9.76
N THR A 62 4.23 -7.29 10.34
CA THR A 62 3.98 -8.54 9.63
C THR A 62 2.53 -8.59 9.13
N GLN A 63 1.56 -8.29 10.00
CA GLN A 63 0.15 -8.27 9.62
C GLN A 63 -0.16 -7.20 8.58
N ALA A 64 0.45 -6.01 8.70
CA ALA A 64 0.27 -4.93 7.74
C ALA A 64 0.80 -5.33 6.36
N LEU A 65 1.99 -5.91 6.29
CA LEU A 65 2.60 -6.38 5.05
C LEU A 65 1.77 -7.50 4.40
N GLU A 66 1.32 -8.50 5.18
CA GLU A 66 0.52 -9.62 4.65
C GLU A 66 -0.81 -9.18 4.04
N LYS A 67 -1.43 -8.12 4.58
CA LYS A 67 -2.66 -7.56 4.00
C LYS A 67 -2.41 -6.97 2.63
N VAL A 68 -1.31 -6.24 2.46
CA VAL A 68 -0.93 -5.66 1.17
C VAL A 68 -0.55 -6.76 0.17
N LEU A 69 0.24 -7.75 0.58
CA LEU A 69 0.65 -8.89 -0.27
C LEU A 69 -0.55 -9.66 -0.84
N LYS A 70 -1.62 -9.84 -0.05
CA LYS A 70 -2.87 -10.47 -0.52
C LYS A 70 -3.54 -9.69 -1.65
N CYS A 71 -3.49 -8.35 -1.60
CA CYS A 71 -4.10 -7.50 -2.61
C CYS A 71 -3.24 -7.32 -3.86
N THR A 72 -1.91 -7.41 -3.74
CA THR A 72 -1.02 -7.36 -4.91
C THR A 72 -0.89 -8.69 -5.64
N ALA A 73 -1.22 -9.81 -4.97
CA ALA A 73 -1.17 -11.17 -5.51
C ALA A 73 0.13 -11.47 -6.31
N LEU A 74 1.26 -11.01 -5.77
CA LEU A 74 2.58 -11.24 -6.35
C LEU A 74 2.96 -12.73 -6.25
N PRO A 75 3.90 -13.21 -7.10
CA PRO A 75 4.39 -14.57 -7.02
C PRO A 75 4.95 -14.90 -5.63
N GLU A 76 4.76 -16.13 -5.15
CA GLU A 76 5.15 -16.51 -3.78
C GLU A 76 6.63 -16.31 -3.49
N ARG A 77 7.49 -16.51 -4.49
CA ARG A 77 8.92 -16.24 -4.38
C ARG A 77 9.20 -14.76 -4.08
N THR A 78 8.45 -13.86 -4.73
CA THR A 78 8.54 -12.42 -4.51
C THR A 78 8.01 -12.06 -3.12
N ASN A 79 6.89 -12.63 -2.69
CA ASN A 79 6.35 -12.44 -1.35
C ASN A 79 7.37 -12.85 -0.28
N ALA A 80 8.04 -13.99 -0.46
CA ALA A 80 9.11 -14.42 0.43
C ALA A 80 10.25 -13.39 0.51
N THR A 81 10.72 -12.87 -0.63
CA THR A 81 11.77 -11.83 -0.65
C THR A 81 11.36 -10.58 0.14
N VAL A 82 10.12 -10.11 -0.02
CA VAL A 82 9.67 -8.90 0.70
C VAL A 82 9.49 -9.17 2.20
N ARG A 83 9.08 -10.38 2.60
CA ARG A 83 9.06 -10.79 4.01
C ARG A 83 10.46 -10.79 4.62
N HIS A 84 11.46 -11.31 3.89
CA HIS A 84 12.86 -11.26 4.31
C HIS A 84 13.35 -9.82 4.44
N HIS A 85 12.99 -8.94 3.50
CA HIS A 85 13.29 -7.51 3.58
C HIS A 85 12.72 -6.90 4.86
N LEU A 86 11.46 -7.19 5.23
CA LEU A 86 10.86 -6.68 6.47
C LEU A 86 11.68 -7.06 7.72
N MET A 87 12.32 -8.24 7.72
CA MET A 87 13.20 -8.70 8.79
C MET A 87 14.63 -8.16 8.71
N GLY A 88 14.94 -7.32 7.71
CA GLY A 88 16.26 -6.74 7.47
C GLY A 88 17.20 -7.60 6.61
N GLU A 89 16.71 -8.71 6.05
CA GLU A 89 17.50 -9.59 5.20
C GLU A 89 17.38 -9.17 3.72
N GLY A 90 18.52 -8.83 3.09
CA GLY A 90 18.56 -8.51 1.66
C GLY A 90 17.92 -7.17 1.28
N SER A 91 17.71 -6.26 2.25
CA SER A 91 17.09 -4.95 2.04
C SER A 91 18.00 -4.03 1.21
N THR A 92 17.47 -3.50 0.12
CA THR A 92 18.03 -2.32 -0.54
C THR A 92 17.12 -1.15 -0.23
N ASP A 93 17.46 -0.35 0.78
CA ASP A 93 16.65 0.78 1.27
C ASP A 93 16.71 2.01 0.35
N ASP A 94 16.75 1.78 -0.96
CA ASP A 94 16.72 2.83 -1.96
C ASP A 94 15.27 3.28 -2.21
N ILE A 95 14.72 3.93 -1.19
CA ILE A 95 13.37 4.51 -1.19
C ILE A 95 13.17 5.41 -2.41
N ALA A 96 14.19 6.18 -2.80
CA ALA A 96 14.11 7.06 -3.95
C ALA A 96 13.91 6.29 -5.26
N THR A 97 14.60 5.15 -5.41
CA THR A 97 14.41 4.25 -6.55
C THR A 97 13.02 3.63 -6.54
N PHE A 98 12.52 3.12 -5.41
CA PHE A 98 11.16 2.58 -5.34
C PHE A 98 10.10 3.62 -5.71
N VAL A 99 10.17 4.80 -5.11
CA VAL A 99 9.25 5.92 -5.40
C VAL A 99 9.31 6.30 -6.88
N THR A 100 10.51 6.36 -7.45
CA THR A 100 10.69 6.68 -8.88
C THR A 100 10.05 5.63 -9.78
N LEU A 101 10.20 4.35 -9.44
CA LEU A 101 9.66 3.24 -10.22
C LEU A 101 8.13 3.22 -10.18
N ILE A 102 7.54 3.43 -8.99
CA ILE A 102 6.09 3.54 -8.81
C ILE A 102 5.54 4.76 -9.58
N LYS A 103 6.20 5.91 -9.48
CA LYS A 103 5.76 7.14 -10.17
C LYS A 103 5.80 7.05 -11.69
N LYS A 104 6.67 6.19 -12.25
CA LYS A 104 6.79 5.95 -13.69
C LYS A 104 5.76 4.94 -14.23
N ASP A 105 4.99 4.30 -13.36
CA ASP A 105 3.95 3.38 -13.80
C ASP A 105 2.82 4.17 -14.51
N PRO A 106 2.35 3.70 -15.70
CA PRO A 106 1.35 4.42 -16.48
C PRO A 106 0.06 4.75 -15.71
N ILE A 107 -0.36 3.89 -14.80
CA ILE A 107 -1.57 4.10 -14.00
C ILE A 107 -1.37 5.23 -13.00
N ILE A 108 -0.17 5.34 -12.43
CA ILE A 108 0.18 6.39 -11.47
C ILE A 108 0.40 7.72 -12.18
N GLU A 109 0.99 7.71 -13.36
CA GLU A 109 1.10 8.91 -14.20
C GLU A 109 -0.27 9.46 -14.59
N GLN A 110 -1.23 8.57 -14.88
CA GLN A 110 -2.59 8.96 -15.28
C GLN A 110 -3.49 9.37 -14.11
N LYS A 111 -3.50 8.60 -13.01
CA LYS A 111 -4.45 8.74 -11.89
C LYS A 111 -3.86 9.45 -10.67
N GLY A 112 -2.53 9.64 -10.66
CA GLY A 112 -1.78 10.18 -9.53
C GLY A 112 -1.62 9.18 -8.39
N ALA A 113 -0.71 9.49 -7.45
CA ALA A 113 -0.40 8.63 -6.30
C ALA A 113 -1.56 8.49 -5.30
N LEU A 114 -2.57 9.37 -5.36
CA LEU A 114 -3.76 9.30 -4.52
C LEU A 114 -4.51 7.97 -4.68
N VAL A 115 -4.46 7.36 -5.87
CA VAL A 115 -5.09 6.05 -6.10
C VAL A 115 -4.46 4.96 -5.22
N ILE A 116 -3.14 4.99 -5.02
CA ILE A 116 -2.42 4.04 -4.17
C ILE A 116 -2.75 4.28 -2.71
N LEU A 117 -2.76 5.54 -2.29
CA LEU A 117 -3.12 5.90 -0.92
C LEU A 117 -4.55 5.46 -0.59
N ALA A 118 -5.51 5.66 -1.51
CA ALA A 118 -6.88 5.19 -1.35
C ALA A 118 -6.97 3.66 -1.26
N CYS A 119 -6.17 2.93 -2.04
CA CYS A 119 -6.10 1.47 -1.97
C CYS A 119 -5.56 1.00 -0.62
N LEU A 120 -4.44 1.58 -0.15
CA LEU A 120 -3.86 1.24 1.14
C LEU A 120 -4.81 1.53 2.29
N LEU A 121 -5.46 2.70 2.29
CA LEU A 121 -6.47 3.03 3.30
C LEU A 121 -7.63 2.04 3.30
N SER A 122 -8.12 1.65 2.11
CA SER A 122 -9.20 0.66 2.00
C SER A 122 -8.77 -0.70 2.54
N ILE A 123 -7.55 -1.16 2.25
CA ILE A 123 -6.99 -2.40 2.80
C ILE A 123 -6.93 -2.36 4.33
N PHE A 124 -6.47 -1.26 4.92
CA PHE A 124 -6.34 -1.19 6.38
C PHE A 124 -7.68 -0.96 7.09
N ILE A 125 -8.65 -0.33 6.45
CA ILE A 125 -10.02 -0.14 6.98
C ILE A 125 -10.84 -1.43 6.89
N GLU A 126 -10.85 -2.09 5.73
CA GLU A 126 -11.63 -3.32 5.50
C GLU A 126 -11.17 -4.47 6.39
N TYR A 127 -9.88 -4.49 6.73
CA TYR A 127 -9.28 -5.49 7.61
C TYR A 127 -8.94 -4.95 9.01
N GLY A 128 -9.58 -3.86 9.44
CA GLY A 128 -9.24 -3.17 10.69
C GLY A 128 -9.48 -4.01 11.95
N SER A 129 -8.44 -4.67 12.46
CA SER A 129 -8.26 -4.83 13.91
C SER A 129 -7.84 -3.47 14.45
N CYS A 130 -8.74 -2.81 15.18
CA CYS A 130 -8.47 -1.53 15.81
C CYS A 130 -7.35 -1.69 16.85
N ILE A 131 -6.16 -1.14 16.59
CA ILE A 131 -5.04 -1.07 17.56
C ILE A 131 -5.40 -0.22 18.78
N LEU A 132 -6.50 0.53 18.73
CA LEU A 132 -7.03 1.29 19.85
C LEU A 132 -7.57 0.44 21.02
N CYS A 133 -7.86 -0.86 20.83
CA CYS A 133 -8.36 -1.71 21.93
C CYS A 133 -7.27 -2.39 22.77
N SER A 134 -6.00 -2.38 22.35
CA SER A 134 -4.95 -3.11 23.08
C SER A 134 -4.40 -2.36 24.32
N THR A 135 -4.87 -1.13 24.59
CA THR A 135 -4.46 -0.37 25.78
C THR A 135 -5.48 -0.37 26.93
N GLU A 136 -6.69 -0.92 26.77
CA GLU A 136 -7.70 -0.92 27.85
C GLU A 136 -7.88 -2.25 28.61
N VAL A 137 -7.28 -3.37 28.16
CA VAL A 137 -7.49 -4.67 28.84
C VAL A 137 -6.34 -5.09 29.77
N ALA A 138 -5.21 -4.37 29.78
CA ALA A 138 -4.07 -4.69 30.65
C ALA A 138 -4.16 -4.10 32.08
N SER A 139 -5.28 -3.45 32.45
CA SER A 139 -5.48 -2.88 33.80
C SER A 139 -6.75 -3.38 34.49
N ALA A 140 -7.14 -4.64 34.24
CA ALA A 140 -8.27 -5.26 34.92
C ALA A 140 -8.05 -6.78 35.15
N VAL A 141 -6.93 -7.16 35.77
CA VAL A 141 -6.79 -8.42 36.54
C VAL A 141 -5.95 -8.15 37.78
#